data_AF-A0A970MQ85-F1
#
_entry.id   AF-A0A970MQ85-F1
#
_cell.length_a   1.000
_cell.length_b   1.000
_cell.length_c   1.000
_cell.angle_alpha   90.00
_cell.angle_beta   90.00
_cell.angle_gamma   90.00
#
_symmetry.space_group_name_H-M   'P 1'
#
loop_
_entity.id
_entity.type
_entity.pdbx_description
1 polymer ?
#
loop_
_entity_poly.entity_id
_entity_poly.type
_entity_poly.pdbx_seq_one_letter_code
_entity_poly.pdbx_strand_id
1 'polypeptide(L)'
;MSFYQKHIKSYLLRILRFANNTLGKQLIIKDKQLQDKYLQYNKNRFYGPQKYFCYAPFGSLFISYDGSVSPCYACKTKDSLLDKCLEDIWHGEIFESLRSQFRKGEIPEACIFCKTHLESENYGSILANKYDHYLMQKSKMPVIAELELANTCNLECIMCSGTLSSAIRKNRENLPPVENKIPENFSEQFSKILTSLKSIELTGGDPLLIDEYYKILEIAEKINPKLDILITTNANTFTKKTEELLKKDLKLSFNVSIDSLDGEIYSQIRKNASLETALENIETFHKYTQQKKTSLGFLVCPLQINAFELPNFVDFANKYNASLSYHVVFKPAHLALWTLPSEEIEKILKNLERHNFKAYDFNSTIVLNSYNSLINLIESWYKKAILREKEGNEIEKINLEIEKAKEKFTLTIGDKTLIEKAKYLIQKTDIKELPELIYLSLANKTKEELMSGFSNFSESELIEKLKNYHQECYSHYFYHKKFSDNEKYLNNK
;
A
#
# COMPACT_ATOMS: atom_id res chain seq x y z
N MET A 1 -0.18 -23.06 16.72
CA MET A 1 -1.26 -22.13 17.13
C MET A 1 -1.44 -21.16 15.99
N SER A 2 -2.56 -21.24 15.28
CA SER A 2 -2.83 -20.35 14.16
C SER A 2 -2.91 -18.90 14.63
N PHE A 3 -2.70 -17.93 13.72
CA PHE A 3 -3.00 -16.50 13.91
C PHE A 3 -4.31 -16.29 14.70
N TYR A 4 -5.29 -17.17 14.47
CA TYR A 4 -6.62 -17.20 15.06
C TYR A 4 -6.71 -17.57 16.55
N GLN A 5 -5.83 -18.43 17.10
CA GLN A 5 -5.81 -18.69 18.56
C GLN A 5 -5.20 -17.51 19.36
N LYS A 6 -4.32 -16.71 18.74
CA LYS A 6 -3.87 -15.43 19.30
C LYS A 6 -5.02 -14.42 19.34
N HIS A 7 -5.97 -14.46 18.40
CA HIS A 7 -7.13 -13.55 18.36
C HIS A 7 -8.20 -13.86 19.42
N ILE A 8 -8.48 -15.13 19.76
CA ILE A 8 -9.37 -15.47 20.88
C ILE A 8 -8.75 -15.06 22.22
N LYS A 9 -7.43 -15.29 22.39
CA LYS A 9 -6.69 -14.81 23.55
C LYS A 9 -6.63 -13.28 23.59
N SER A 10 -6.54 -12.62 22.43
CA SER A 10 -6.65 -11.17 22.25
C SER A 10 -8.04 -10.63 22.57
N TYR A 11 -9.11 -11.38 22.28
CA TYR A 11 -10.50 -11.00 22.57
C TYR A 11 -10.80 -11.10 24.07
N LEU A 12 -10.34 -12.17 24.72
CA LEU A 12 -10.33 -12.30 26.18
C LEU A 12 -9.44 -11.23 26.85
N LEU A 13 -8.28 -10.91 26.27
CA LEU A 13 -7.45 -9.77 26.69
C LEU A 13 -8.14 -8.43 26.44
N ARG A 14 -8.97 -8.30 25.39
CA ARG A 14 -9.80 -7.12 25.09
C ARG A 14 -10.79 -6.90 26.22
N ILE A 15 -11.50 -7.94 26.64
CA ILE A 15 -12.46 -7.91 27.76
C ILE A 15 -11.75 -7.64 29.10
N LEU A 16 -10.64 -8.33 29.38
CA LEU A 16 -9.87 -8.13 30.62
C LEU A 16 -9.20 -6.75 30.71
N ARG A 17 -8.84 -6.12 29.58
CA ARG A 17 -8.25 -4.77 29.54
C ARG A 17 -9.30 -3.66 29.47
N PHE A 18 -10.47 -3.91 28.89
CA PHE A 18 -11.60 -2.99 28.99
C PHE A 18 -12.13 -2.93 30.43
N ALA A 19 -12.12 -4.07 31.13
CA ALA A 19 -12.48 -4.15 32.55
C ALA A 19 -11.41 -3.51 33.47
N ASN A 20 -10.13 -3.62 33.13
CA ASN A 20 -9.04 -2.91 33.82
C ASN A 20 -8.85 -1.50 33.27
N ASN A 21 -9.76 -0.61 33.64
CA ASN A 21 -9.76 0.82 33.31
C ASN A 21 -8.64 1.63 34.01
N THR A 22 -7.45 1.07 34.15
CA THR A 22 -6.30 1.75 34.78
C THR A 22 -4.97 1.15 34.32
N LEU A 23 -4.00 2.05 34.06
CA LEU A 23 -2.53 1.84 34.00
C LEU A 23 -1.86 1.78 32.61
N GLY A 24 -2.18 2.79 31.81
CA GLY A 24 -1.12 3.66 31.28
C GLY A 24 -1.73 5.05 31.10
N LYS A 25 -1.17 6.09 31.73
CA LYS A 25 -1.55 7.48 31.41
C LYS A 25 -1.48 7.60 29.90
N GLN A 26 -2.63 7.72 29.22
CA GLN A 26 -2.65 7.98 27.79
C GLN A 26 -1.78 9.21 27.57
N LEU A 27 -0.82 9.09 26.67
CA LEU A 27 0.09 10.17 26.45
C LEU A 27 -0.65 11.22 25.63
N ILE A 28 -0.86 12.39 26.22
CA ILE A 28 -1.49 13.52 25.53
C ILE A 28 -0.53 13.93 24.43
N ILE A 29 -1.01 13.91 23.18
CA ILE A 29 -0.20 14.44 22.09
C ILE A 29 -0.01 15.94 22.27
N LYS A 30 1.20 16.45 21.99
CA LYS A 30 1.55 17.86 22.27
C LYS A 30 0.77 18.84 21.41
N ASP A 31 0.42 18.43 20.20
CA ASP A 31 -0.35 19.25 19.27
C ASP A 31 -1.80 19.35 19.74
N LYS A 32 -2.15 20.48 20.35
CA LYS A 32 -3.49 20.75 20.88
C LYS A 32 -4.57 20.70 19.81
N GLN A 33 -4.26 21.02 18.55
CA GLN A 33 -5.26 21.01 17.46
C GLN A 33 -5.65 19.59 17.06
N LEU A 34 -4.74 18.63 17.25
CA LEU A 34 -4.97 17.23 16.89
C LEU A 34 -5.47 16.39 18.06
N GLN A 35 -5.51 16.95 19.28
CA GLN A 35 -5.75 16.20 20.50
C GLN A 35 -7.08 15.44 20.47
N ASP A 36 -8.17 16.09 20.09
CA ASP A 36 -9.50 15.46 20.04
C ASP A 36 -9.57 14.34 18.99
N LYS A 37 -9.01 14.60 17.79
CA LYS A 37 -8.91 13.61 16.71
C LYS A 37 -8.08 12.40 17.13
N TYR A 38 -6.96 12.64 17.83
CA TYR A 38 -6.14 11.56 18.39
C TYR A 38 -6.88 10.75 19.44
N LEU A 39 -7.60 11.39 20.37
CA LEU A 39 -8.37 10.67 21.39
C LEU A 39 -9.45 9.79 20.75
N GLN A 40 -10.13 10.30 19.73
CA GLN A 40 -11.13 9.54 18.97
C GLN A 40 -10.49 8.37 18.22
N TYR A 41 -9.38 8.60 17.51
CA TYR A 41 -8.60 7.54 16.87
C TYR A 41 -8.17 6.46 17.87
N ASN A 42 -7.50 6.86 18.96
CA ASN A 42 -6.90 5.95 19.92
C ASN A 42 -7.95 5.11 20.65
N LYS A 43 -9.13 5.68 20.94
CA LYS A 43 -10.26 4.95 21.52
C LYS A 43 -10.74 3.79 20.63
N ASN A 44 -10.66 3.95 19.31
CA ASN A 44 -11.20 3.00 18.33
C ASN A 44 -10.15 2.04 17.74
N ARG A 45 -8.92 2.02 18.26
CA ARG A 45 -7.89 1.05 17.84
C ARG A 45 -8.30 -0.36 18.21
N PHE A 46 -7.94 -1.32 17.36
CA PHE A 46 -8.35 -2.73 17.49
C PHE A 46 -7.96 -3.37 18.84
N TYR A 47 -6.77 -3.02 19.36
CA TYR A 47 -6.27 -3.51 20.65
C TYR A 47 -6.60 -2.57 21.83
N GLY A 48 -7.53 -1.64 21.63
CA GLY A 48 -7.88 -0.57 22.56
C GLY A 48 -6.89 0.59 22.55
N PRO A 49 -7.10 1.60 23.41
CA PRO A 49 -6.21 2.75 23.52
C PRO A 49 -4.77 2.35 23.82
N GLN A 50 -3.84 2.93 23.08
CA GLN A 50 -2.41 2.69 23.26
C GLN A 50 -1.70 3.89 23.89
N LYS A 51 -0.52 3.62 24.46
CA LYS A 51 0.30 4.65 25.10
C LYS A 51 0.88 5.65 24.10
N TYR A 52 1.38 5.17 22.96
CA TYR A 52 1.98 6.00 21.93
C TYR A 52 1.08 6.05 20.69
N PHE A 53 1.22 7.11 19.88
CA PHE A 53 0.56 7.19 18.58
C PHE A 53 0.97 6.01 17.70
N CYS A 54 2.26 5.81 17.49
CA CYS A 54 2.81 4.71 16.71
C CYS A 54 3.88 3.96 17.48
N TYR A 55 3.99 2.70 17.11
CA TYR A 55 4.74 1.68 17.80
C TYR A 55 5.84 1.08 16.90
N ALA A 56 5.80 1.37 15.59
CA ALA A 56 6.80 0.91 14.62
C ALA A 56 8.24 1.19 15.04
N PRO A 57 8.64 2.40 15.52
CA PRO A 57 10.03 2.68 15.89
C PRO A 57 10.55 1.84 17.06
N PHE A 58 9.65 1.18 17.81
CA PHE A 58 9.99 0.38 18.99
C PHE A 58 10.07 -1.12 18.69
N GLY A 59 9.64 -1.58 17.51
CA GLY A 59 9.63 -3.02 17.22
C GLY A 59 9.73 -3.43 15.76
N SER A 60 9.80 -2.48 14.81
CA SER A 60 9.69 -2.76 13.39
C SER A 60 10.86 -2.20 12.58
N LEU A 61 11.29 -2.97 11.59
CA LEU A 61 12.15 -2.53 10.50
C LEU A 61 11.43 -2.68 9.17
N PHE A 62 11.56 -1.69 8.31
CA PHE A 62 11.30 -1.78 6.88
C PHE A 62 12.64 -1.61 6.17
N ILE A 63 12.97 -2.53 5.25
CA ILE A 63 14.23 -2.54 4.50
C ILE A 63 13.88 -2.63 3.01
N SER A 64 14.34 -1.67 2.22
CA SER A 64 14.08 -1.63 0.77
C SER A 64 15.38 -1.84 -0.03
N TYR A 65 15.22 -2.25 -1.29
CA TYR A 65 16.29 -2.60 -2.22
C TYR A 65 17.28 -1.46 -2.46
N ASP A 66 16.90 -0.21 -2.17
CA ASP A 66 17.77 0.97 -2.22
C ASP A 66 18.70 1.08 -1.00
N GLY A 67 18.72 0.07 -0.13
CA GLY A 67 19.54 0.02 1.08
C GLY A 67 18.96 0.85 2.22
N SER A 68 17.79 1.47 2.04
CA SER A 68 17.18 2.31 3.05
C SER A 68 16.49 1.49 4.14
N VAL A 69 16.62 1.96 5.38
CA VAL A 69 16.04 1.32 6.57
C VAL A 69 15.23 2.34 7.36
N SER A 70 14.00 1.98 7.72
CA SER A 70 13.11 2.83 8.50
C SER A 70 12.20 2.00 9.40
N PRO A 71 11.40 2.60 10.30
CA PRO A 71 10.42 1.85 11.09
C PRO A 71 9.26 1.25 10.27
N CYS A 72 8.88 1.92 9.18
CA CYS A 72 7.78 1.52 8.28
C CYS A 72 7.97 2.13 6.89
N TYR A 73 7.34 1.54 5.87
CA TYR A 73 7.48 1.97 4.48
C TYR A 73 7.10 3.44 4.23
N ALA A 74 6.17 3.99 5.01
CA ALA A 74 5.70 5.38 4.87
C ALA A 74 6.52 6.42 5.67
N CYS A 75 7.52 5.98 6.44
CA CYS A 75 8.39 6.88 7.19
C CYS A 75 9.36 7.60 6.23
N LYS A 76 9.30 8.94 6.18
CA LYS A 76 10.15 9.75 5.28
C LYS A 76 11.62 9.80 5.72
N THR A 77 11.88 9.66 7.01
CA THR A 77 13.25 9.61 7.53
C THR A 77 13.74 8.17 7.53
N LYS A 78 14.88 7.93 6.89
CA LYS A 78 15.49 6.61 6.71
C LYS A 78 16.98 6.68 7.02
N ASP A 79 17.53 5.59 7.56
CA ASP A 79 18.99 5.35 7.62
C ASP A 79 19.41 4.47 6.43
N SER A 80 20.70 4.15 6.31
CA SER A 80 21.25 3.36 5.19
C SER A 80 22.09 2.17 5.65
N LEU A 81 21.98 1.06 4.90
CA LEU A 81 22.81 -0.14 5.03
C LEU A 81 24.16 -0.06 4.31
N LEU A 82 24.44 1.03 3.60
CA LEU A 82 25.68 1.16 2.81
C LEU A 82 26.93 1.23 3.69
N ASP A 83 26.82 1.87 4.86
CA ASP A 83 27.93 2.23 5.74
C ASP A 83 27.76 1.71 7.18
N LYS A 84 26.63 1.05 7.48
CA LYS A 84 26.29 0.60 8.84
C LYS A 84 25.66 -0.78 8.86
N CYS A 85 25.86 -1.51 9.96
CA CYS A 85 25.12 -2.74 10.19
C CYS A 85 23.73 -2.46 10.79
N LEU A 86 22.82 -3.44 10.71
CA LEU A 86 21.44 -3.30 11.19
C LEU A 86 21.33 -2.95 12.68
N GLU A 87 22.25 -3.43 13.52
CA GLU A 87 22.27 -3.14 14.95
C GLU A 87 22.64 -1.68 15.22
N ASP A 88 23.65 -1.16 14.51
CA ASP A 88 24.05 0.25 14.59
C ASP A 88 22.94 1.18 14.10
N ILE A 89 22.24 0.81 13.02
CA ILE A 89 21.07 1.57 12.53
C ILE A 89 19.96 1.56 13.57
N TRP A 90 19.65 0.39 14.14
CA TRP A 90 18.57 0.24 15.10
C TRP A 90 18.79 1.04 16.38
N HIS A 91 20.04 1.15 16.84
CA HIS A 91 20.43 1.96 17.99
C HIS A 91 20.92 3.37 17.62
N GLY A 92 20.88 3.70 16.33
CA GLY A 92 21.36 4.95 15.78
C GLY A 92 20.44 6.13 16.07
N GLU A 93 20.96 7.31 15.74
CA GLU A 93 20.32 8.61 16.02
C GLU A 93 18.91 8.72 15.44
N ILE A 94 18.69 8.23 14.21
CA ILE A 94 17.39 8.31 13.55
C ILE A 94 16.32 7.54 14.33
N PHE A 95 16.58 6.28 14.69
CA PHE A 95 15.63 5.47 15.44
C PHE A 95 15.43 5.99 16.87
N GLU A 96 16.50 6.40 17.57
CA GLU A 96 16.36 6.97 18.91
C GLU A 96 15.64 8.32 18.92
N SER A 97 15.86 9.16 17.91
CA SER A 97 15.12 10.42 17.74
C SER A 97 13.63 10.17 17.56
N LEU A 98 13.24 9.24 16.68
CA LEU A 98 11.83 8.87 16.47
C LEU A 98 11.21 8.32 17.76
N ARG A 99 11.91 7.41 18.46
CA ARG A 99 11.46 6.86 19.75
C ARG A 99 11.28 7.97 20.80
N SER A 100 12.19 8.95 20.84
CA SER A 100 12.14 10.10 21.76
C SER A 100 10.93 10.98 21.49
N GLN A 101 10.66 11.33 20.23
CA GLN A 101 9.50 12.14 19.83
C GLN A 101 8.18 11.45 20.21
N PHE A 102 8.02 10.16 19.91
CA PHE A 102 6.81 9.42 20.32
C PHE A 102 6.67 9.31 21.85
N ARG A 103 7.78 9.15 22.59
CA ARG A 103 7.77 9.18 24.07
C ARG A 103 7.34 10.55 24.64
N LYS A 104 7.55 11.63 23.87
CA LYS A 104 7.15 13.01 24.22
C LYS A 104 5.75 13.38 23.74
N GLY A 105 5.06 12.53 22.97
CA GLY A 105 3.72 12.81 22.45
C GLY A 105 3.72 13.62 21.17
N GLU A 106 4.83 13.59 20.45
CA GLU A 106 4.96 14.23 19.15
C GLU A 106 4.65 13.19 18.06
N ILE A 107 3.99 13.65 16.99
CA ILE A 107 3.91 12.90 15.74
C ILE A 107 4.99 13.51 14.84
N PRO A 108 6.12 12.79 14.59
CA PRO A 108 7.22 13.33 13.79
C PRO A 108 6.78 13.75 12.40
N GLU A 109 7.43 14.77 11.83
CA GLU A 109 7.22 15.16 10.42
C GLU A 109 7.51 13.99 9.46
N ALA A 110 8.46 13.13 9.84
CA ALA A 110 8.75 11.87 9.17
C ALA A 110 7.52 10.97 8.97
N CYS A 111 6.50 11.12 9.83
CA CYS A 111 5.26 10.35 9.84
C CYS A 111 4.06 11.12 9.26
N ILE A 112 4.31 12.10 8.38
CA ILE A 112 3.27 12.96 7.78
C ILE A 112 2.13 12.17 7.16
N PHE A 113 2.38 11.00 6.55
CA PHE A 113 1.31 10.13 6.02
C PHE A 113 0.23 9.86 7.08
N CYS A 114 0.63 9.36 8.25
CA CYS A 114 -0.30 9.08 9.34
C CYS A 114 -0.86 10.36 9.97
N LYS A 115 -0.08 11.44 10.01
CA LYS A 115 -0.55 12.74 10.53
C LYS A 115 -1.66 13.32 9.65
N THR A 116 -1.50 13.31 8.33
CA THR A 116 -2.50 13.79 7.38
C THR A 116 -3.78 12.95 7.44
N HIS A 117 -3.66 11.64 7.60
CA HIS A 117 -4.83 10.77 7.82
C HIS A 117 -5.51 11.01 9.18
N LEU A 118 -4.76 11.39 10.22
CA LEU A 118 -5.35 11.82 11.48
C LEU A 118 -6.08 13.16 11.33
N GLU A 119 -5.47 14.12 10.64
CA GLU A 119 -6.04 15.45 10.37
C GLU A 119 -7.34 15.39 9.57
N SER A 120 -7.40 14.50 8.58
CA SER A 120 -8.61 14.26 7.77
C SER A 120 -9.60 13.30 8.42
N GLU A 121 -9.34 12.87 9.65
CA GLU A 121 -10.16 11.89 10.37
C GLU A 121 -10.35 10.60 9.56
N ASN A 122 -9.35 10.19 8.78
CA ASN A 122 -9.27 8.92 8.07
C ASN A 122 -8.41 7.92 8.86
N TYR A 123 -8.91 7.51 10.02
CA TYR A 123 -8.29 6.61 10.97
C TYR A 123 -8.02 5.22 10.40
N GLY A 124 -8.78 4.79 9.39
CA GLY A 124 -8.59 3.51 8.71
C GLY A 124 -7.30 3.41 7.94
N SER A 125 -6.89 4.51 7.33
CA SER A 125 -5.63 4.59 6.59
C SER A 125 -4.41 4.83 7.50
N ILE A 126 -4.57 4.97 8.82
CA ILE A 126 -3.43 5.13 9.74
C ILE A 126 -2.70 3.80 9.92
N LEU A 127 -1.49 3.71 9.34
CA LEU A 127 -0.64 2.52 9.38
C LEU A 127 -0.18 2.11 10.78
N ALA A 128 -0.18 3.05 11.75
CA ALA A 128 0.23 2.78 13.11
C ALA A 128 -0.50 1.57 13.73
N ASN A 129 -1.75 1.33 13.30
CA ASN A 129 -2.58 0.19 13.71
C ASN A 129 -1.92 -1.18 13.46
N LYS A 130 -1.12 -1.32 12.38
CA LYS A 130 -0.40 -2.56 12.02
C LYS A 130 0.54 -3.02 13.14
N TYR A 131 1.15 -2.06 13.84
CA TYR A 131 2.23 -2.31 14.79
C TYR A 131 1.76 -2.61 16.21
N ASP A 132 0.48 -2.37 16.51
CA ASP A 132 -0.08 -2.48 17.86
C ASP A 132 -0.03 -3.90 18.41
N HIS A 133 -0.21 -4.90 17.54
CA HIS A 133 -0.20 -6.31 17.92
C HIS A 133 1.11 -6.73 18.60
N TYR A 134 2.23 -6.13 18.18
CA TYR A 134 3.56 -6.58 18.55
C TYR A 134 4.02 -6.03 19.90
N LEU A 135 3.41 -4.97 20.42
CA LEU A 135 3.95 -4.16 21.52
C LEU A 135 3.27 -4.37 22.87
N MET A 136 2.89 -5.62 23.11
CA MET A 136 2.65 -6.13 24.46
C MET A 136 3.94 -6.39 25.26
N GLN A 137 5.11 -6.46 24.63
CA GLN A 137 6.38 -6.76 25.29
C GLN A 137 7.46 -5.75 24.86
N LYS A 138 8.19 -5.21 25.84
CA LYS A 138 9.39 -4.40 25.57
C LYS A 138 10.48 -5.30 24.97
N SER A 139 10.99 -4.94 23.80
CA SER A 139 12.16 -5.57 23.19
C SER A 139 13.26 -4.53 23.02
N LYS A 140 14.51 -4.93 23.19
CA LYS A 140 15.68 -4.10 22.87
C LYS A 140 16.02 -4.14 21.37
N MET A 141 15.60 -5.21 20.69
CA MET A 141 15.80 -5.47 19.26
C MET A 141 14.47 -5.43 18.50
N PRO A 142 14.46 -5.23 17.18
CA PRO A 142 13.24 -5.36 16.39
C PRO A 142 12.61 -6.75 16.57
N VAL A 143 11.28 -6.78 16.54
CA VAL A 143 10.47 -8.00 16.67
C VAL A 143 9.71 -8.30 15.38
N ILE A 144 9.64 -7.37 14.44
CA ILE A 144 9.16 -7.59 13.08
C ILE A 144 10.04 -6.91 12.05
N ALA A 145 10.09 -7.48 10.86
CA ALA A 145 10.72 -6.86 9.71
C ALA A 145 9.85 -7.02 8.46
N GLU A 146 9.77 -5.97 7.65
CA GLU A 146 9.17 -5.95 6.32
C GLU A 146 10.29 -5.71 5.31
N LEU A 147 10.41 -6.62 4.34
CA LEU A 147 11.54 -6.68 3.41
C LEU A 147 11.03 -6.48 1.99
N GLU A 148 11.63 -5.52 1.27
CA GLU A 148 11.42 -5.20 -0.13
C GLU A 148 12.77 -5.20 -0.86
N LEU A 149 13.47 -6.35 -0.87
CA LEU A 149 14.89 -6.43 -1.21
C LEU A 149 15.21 -6.37 -2.72
N ALA A 150 14.22 -6.54 -3.58
CA ALA A 150 14.36 -6.40 -5.03
C ALA A 150 13.00 -6.13 -5.69
N ASN A 151 13.01 -5.69 -6.94
CA ASN A 151 11.80 -5.51 -7.77
C ASN A 151 11.60 -6.65 -8.79
N THR A 152 12.32 -7.77 -8.68
CA THR A 152 12.25 -8.89 -9.63
C THR A 152 10.83 -9.42 -9.73
N CYS A 153 10.20 -9.27 -10.88
CA CYS A 153 8.82 -9.66 -11.15
C CYS A 153 8.63 -10.04 -12.61
N ASN A 154 7.71 -10.95 -12.87
CA ASN A 154 7.34 -11.44 -14.21
C ASN A 154 6.14 -10.71 -14.84
N LEU A 155 5.38 -9.92 -14.06
CA LEU A 155 4.14 -9.30 -14.51
C LEU A 155 4.28 -7.80 -14.79
N GLU A 156 3.41 -7.29 -15.68
CA GLU A 156 3.37 -5.88 -16.09
C GLU A 156 2.03 -5.20 -15.72
N CYS A 157 1.60 -5.38 -14.47
CA CYS A 157 0.30 -4.91 -14.00
C CYS A 157 0.08 -3.40 -14.27
N ILE A 158 -1.11 -3.05 -14.74
CA ILE A 158 -1.42 -1.69 -15.24
C ILE A 158 -1.34 -0.60 -14.17
N MET A 159 -1.56 -0.94 -12.90
CA MET A 159 -1.45 -0.02 -11.76
C MET A 159 -0.05 0.03 -11.14
N CYS A 160 0.87 -0.86 -11.54
CA CYS A 160 2.21 -0.97 -10.97
C CYS A 160 3.23 -0.09 -11.74
N SER A 161 4.48 -0.02 -11.31
CA SER A 161 5.58 0.73 -11.95
C SER A 161 6.87 -0.10 -12.06
N GLY A 162 7.85 0.37 -12.83
CA GLY A 162 9.13 -0.31 -13.02
C GLY A 162 10.02 -0.33 -11.78
N THR A 163 9.77 0.54 -10.80
CA THR A 163 10.42 0.44 -9.48
C THR A 163 9.93 -0.76 -8.67
N LEU A 164 8.75 -1.29 -9.00
CA LEU A 164 8.12 -2.41 -8.31
C LEU A 164 8.08 -3.70 -9.14
N SER A 165 8.32 -3.62 -10.46
CA SER A 165 8.42 -4.78 -11.35
C SER A 165 9.54 -4.63 -12.38
N SER A 166 10.48 -5.57 -12.39
CA SER A 166 11.54 -5.65 -13.38
C SER A 166 11.03 -5.85 -14.81
N ALA A 167 9.91 -6.55 -15.00
CA ALA A 167 9.29 -6.71 -16.32
C ALA A 167 8.78 -5.36 -16.86
N ILE A 168 8.11 -4.57 -16.01
CA ILE A 168 7.67 -3.21 -16.36
C ILE A 168 8.87 -2.34 -16.70
N ARG A 169 9.90 -2.37 -15.85
CA ARG A 169 11.12 -1.57 -16.02
C ARG A 169 11.75 -1.78 -17.39
N LYS A 170 11.85 -3.04 -17.80
CA LYS A 170 12.45 -3.46 -19.07
C LYS A 170 11.54 -3.20 -20.26
N ASN A 171 10.29 -3.67 -20.22
CA ASN A 171 9.45 -3.80 -21.41
C ASN A 171 8.57 -2.56 -21.62
N ARG A 172 7.99 -1.99 -20.55
CA ARG A 172 7.05 -0.87 -20.62
C ARG A 172 7.72 0.49 -20.46
N GLU A 173 8.74 0.57 -19.61
CA GLU A 173 9.47 1.82 -19.36
C GLU A 173 10.75 1.94 -20.20
N ASN A 174 11.28 0.82 -20.71
CA ASN A 174 12.55 0.74 -21.43
C ASN A 174 13.71 1.44 -20.70
N LEU A 175 13.78 1.23 -19.38
CA LEU A 175 14.79 1.82 -18.51
C LEU A 175 15.77 0.74 -18.01
N PRO A 176 17.01 1.11 -17.63
CA PRO A 176 17.94 0.16 -17.03
C PRO A 176 17.38 -0.43 -15.74
N PRO A 177 17.80 -1.65 -15.35
CA PRO A 177 17.43 -2.25 -14.08
C PRO A 177 17.62 -1.29 -12.91
N VAL A 178 16.77 -1.40 -11.89
CA VAL A 178 16.96 -0.62 -10.67
C VAL A 178 18.29 -1.01 -10.00
N GLU A 179 18.99 -0.03 -9.46
CA GLU A 179 20.20 -0.28 -8.69
C GLU A 179 19.80 -0.94 -7.36
N ASN A 180 20.28 -2.16 -7.12
CA ASN A 180 20.11 -2.84 -5.84
C ASN A 180 21.30 -2.52 -4.94
N LYS A 181 21.02 -1.86 -3.81
CA LYS A 181 22.01 -1.39 -2.83
C LYS A 181 22.00 -2.23 -1.55
N ILE A 182 21.34 -3.39 -1.57
CA ILE A 182 21.46 -4.38 -0.50
C ILE A 182 22.88 -4.96 -0.52
N PRO A 183 23.62 -4.93 0.61
CA PRO A 183 24.97 -5.50 0.68
C PRO A 183 25.00 -7.00 0.35
N GLU A 184 26.07 -7.50 -0.27
CA GLU A 184 26.19 -8.93 -0.62
C GLU A 184 26.10 -9.85 0.59
N ASN A 185 26.57 -9.41 1.76
CA ASN A 185 26.49 -10.14 3.03
C ASN A 185 25.21 -9.83 3.82
N PHE A 186 24.16 -9.27 3.20
CA PHE A 186 22.94 -8.87 3.89
C PHE A 186 22.28 -10.04 4.65
N SER A 187 22.14 -11.21 4.04
CA SER A 187 21.60 -12.40 4.72
C SER A 187 22.34 -12.73 6.02
N GLU A 188 23.66 -12.59 6.06
CA GLU A 188 24.48 -12.79 7.26
C GLU A 188 24.22 -11.71 8.30
N GLN A 189 24.16 -10.44 7.89
CA GLN A 189 23.83 -9.33 8.78
C GLN A 189 22.43 -9.48 9.39
N PHE A 190 21.45 -9.84 8.56
CA PHE A 190 20.07 -10.04 8.95
C PHE A 190 19.91 -11.24 9.90
N SER A 191 20.75 -12.27 9.77
CA SER A 191 20.76 -13.43 10.66
C SER A 191 20.95 -13.09 12.14
N LYS A 192 21.69 -12.00 12.43
CA LYS A 192 21.93 -11.53 13.80
C LYS A 192 20.64 -11.08 14.49
N ILE A 193 19.71 -10.49 13.73
CA ILE A 193 18.43 -10.03 14.27
C ILE A 193 17.30 -11.06 14.08
N LEU A 194 17.44 -12.02 13.16
CA LEU A 194 16.43 -13.07 12.91
C LEU A 194 15.97 -13.79 14.20
N THR A 195 16.86 -13.97 15.17
CA THR A 195 16.56 -14.63 16.45
C THR A 195 15.58 -13.85 17.34
N SER A 196 15.52 -12.51 17.22
CA SER A 196 14.57 -11.67 17.96
C SER A 196 13.24 -11.46 17.23
N LEU A 197 13.20 -11.74 15.92
CA LEU A 197 12.01 -11.55 15.11
C LEU A 197 10.92 -12.58 15.45
N LYS A 198 9.70 -12.07 15.55
CA LYS A 198 8.46 -12.84 15.70
C LYS A 198 7.77 -13.02 14.35
N SER A 199 7.91 -12.04 13.46
CA SER A 199 7.31 -12.05 12.13
C SER A 199 8.23 -11.41 11.11
N ILE A 200 8.25 -11.94 9.88
CA ILE A 200 8.76 -11.23 8.71
C ILE A 200 7.72 -11.18 7.60
N GLU A 201 7.69 -10.07 6.87
CA GLU A 201 6.87 -9.88 5.67
C GLU A 201 7.80 -9.73 4.46
N LEU A 202 7.63 -10.61 3.47
CA LEU A 202 8.39 -10.61 2.23
C LEU A 202 7.53 -10.00 1.13
N THR A 203 7.98 -8.87 0.58
CA THR A 203 7.35 -8.11 -0.50
C THR A 203 8.40 -7.67 -1.53
N GLY A 204 8.04 -6.80 -2.47
CA GLY A 204 8.91 -6.35 -3.57
C GLY A 204 8.91 -7.34 -4.72
N GLY A 205 8.66 -6.84 -5.94
CA GLY A 205 8.51 -7.70 -7.11
C GLY A 205 7.49 -8.83 -6.89
N ASP A 206 7.87 -10.04 -7.27
CA ASP A 206 7.30 -11.26 -6.67
C ASP A 206 8.37 -11.93 -5.79
N PRO A 207 8.17 -12.03 -4.45
CA PRO A 207 9.11 -12.66 -3.54
C PRO A 207 9.52 -14.09 -3.93
N LEU A 208 8.67 -14.84 -4.62
CA LEU A 208 9.01 -16.21 -5.07
C LEU A 208 10.03 -16.24 -6.21
N LEU A 209 10.35 -15.09 -6.80
CA LEU A 209 11.41 -14.90 -7.81
C LEU A 209 12.70 -14.29 -7.24
N ILE A 210 12.75 -13.97 -5.94
CA ILE A 210 13.87 -13.24 -5.33
C ILE A 210 14.78 -14.21 -4.55
N ASP A 211 15.97 -14.46 -5.09
CA ASP A 211 16.93 -15.43 -4.54
C ASP A 211 17.40 -15.12 -3.12
N GLU A 212 17.52 -13.83 -2.76
CA GLU A 212 17.94 -13.41 -1.42
C GLU A 212 16.94 -13.87 -0.35
N TYR A 213 15.65 -13.96 -0.67
CA TYR A 213 14.65 -14.47 0.28
C TYR A 213 14.84 -15.95 0.58
N TYR A 214 15.19 -16.77 -0.41
CA TYR A 214 15.46 -18.19 -0.17
C TYR A 214 16.64 -18.37 0.78
N LYS A 215 17.72 -17.57 0.65
CA LYS A 215 18.86 -17.58 1.59
C LYS A 215 18.42 -17.22 3.02
N ILE A 216 17.64 -16.16 3.19
CA ILE A 216 17.12 -15.74 4.50
C ILE A 216 16.25 -16.85 5.12
N LEU A 217 15.39 -17.48 4.33
CA LEU A 217 14.49 -18.54 4.79
C LEU A 217 15.24 -19.83 5.17
N GLU A 218 16.32 -20.17 4.47
CA GLU A 218 17.20 -21.29 4.84
C GLU A 218 17.92 -21.05 6.17
N ILE A 219 18.34 -19.81 6.44
CA ILE A 219 18.91 -19.43 7.73
C ILE A 219 17.84 -19.47 8.81
N ALA A 220 16.66 -18.89 8.55
CA ALA A 220 15.55 -18.82 9.50
C ALA A 220 15.06 -20.20 9.93
N GLU A 221 15.00 -21.17 9.01
CA GLU A 221 14.65 -22.57 9.32
C GLU A 221 15.55 -23.16 10.42
N LYS A 222 16.84 -22.81 10.41
CA LYS A 222 17.83 -23.33 11.38
C LYS A 222 17.79 -22.61 12.72
N ILE A 223 17.66 -21.28 12.72
CA ILE A 223 17.88 -20.46 13.93
C ILE A 223 16.59 -19.92 14.57
N ASN A 224 15.49 -19.85 13.81
CA ASN A 224 14.20 -19.40 14.30
C ASN A 224 13.03 -20.13 13.59
N PRO A 225 12.88 -21.45 13.79
CA PRO A 225 11.83 -22.25 13.13
C PRO A 225 10.40 -21.84 13.53
N LYS A 226 10.24 -20.99 14.55
CA LYS A 226 8.93 -20.49 14.99
C LYS A 226 8.55 -19.17 14.33
N LEU A 227 9.42 -18.57 13.52
CA LEU A 227 9.19 -17.30 12.83
C LEU A 227 7.92 -17.39 11.98
N ASP A 228 6.98 -16.46 12.22
CA ASP A 228 5.79 -16.34 11.38
C ASP A 228 6.22 -15.57 10.10
N ILE A 229 6.06 -16.17 8.91
CA ILE A 229 6.55 -15.61 7.64
C ILE A 229 5.36 -15.35 6.74
N LEU A 230 5.20 -14.11 6.26
CA LEU A 230 4.17 -13.73 5.30
C LEU A 230 4.80 -13.43 3.94
N ILE A 231 4.35 -14.12 2.90
CA ILE A 231 4.80 -13.92 1.53
C ILE A 231 3.67 -13.28 0.73
N THR A 232 3.93 -12.13 0.10
CA THR A 232 2.96 -11.50 -0.81
C THR A 232 3.33 -11.78 -2.26
N THR A 233 2.56 -12.62 -2.96
CA THR A 233 2.86 -13.10 -4.32
C THR A 233 1.73 -12.78 -5.30
N ASN A 234 2.03 -12.73 -6.60
CA ASN A 234 1.04 -12.68 -7.66
C ASN A 234 0.53 -14.06 -8.09
N ALA A 235 1.07 -15.15 -7.51
CA ALA A 235 0.74 -16.54 -7.78
C ALA A 235 0.91 -17.01 -9.24
N ASN A 236 1.57 -16.24 -10.11
CA ASN A 236 1.90 -16.63 -11.49
C ASN A 236 3.31 -17.23 -11.60
N THR A 237 3.94 -17.56 -10.48
CA THR A 237 5.24 -18.21 -10.41
C THR A 237 5.17 -19.38 -9.45
N PHE A 238 5.56 -20.57 -9.93
CA PHE A 238 5.79 -21.75 -9.10
C PHE A 238 7.00 -22.51 -9.62
N THR A 239 8.15 -22.29 -8.99
CA THR A 239 9.42 -22.88 -9.41
C THR A 239 9.77 -24.10 -8.55
N LYS A 240 10.82 -24.84 -8.95
CA LYS A 240 11.41 -25.89 -8.10
C LYS A 240 11.82 -25.35 -6.72
N LYS A 241 12.34 -24.11 -6.64
CA LYS A 241 12.68 -23.46 -5.37
C LYS A 241 11.43 -23.24 -4.51
N THR A 242 10.31 -22.86 -5.12
CA THR A 242 9.02 -22.72 -4.44
C THR A 242 8.54 -24.07 -3.90
N GLU A 243 8.61 -25.12 -4.72
CA GLU A 243 8.25 -26.48 -4.30
C GLU A 243 9.10 -26.97 -3.12
N GLU A 244 10.42 -26.75 -3.17
CA GLU A 244 11.35 -27.08 -2.08
C GLU A 244 11.09 -26.26 -0.82
N LEU A 245 10.77 -24.96 -0.97
CA LEU A 245 10.39 -24.09 0.13
C LEU A 245 9.15 -24.60 0.86
N LEU A 246 8.12 -25.07 0.14
CA LEU A 246 6.91 -25.62 0.76
C LEU A 246 7.15 -26.97 1.48
N LYS A 247 8.29 -27.64 1.26
CA LYS A 247 8.68 -28.86 2.00
C LYS A 247 9.38 -28.55 3.32
N LYS A 248 9.87 -27.32 3.51
CA LYS A 248 10.58 -26.89 4.72
C LYS A 248 9.67 -26.84 5.96
N ASP A 249 10.27 -26.93 7.14
CA ASP A 249 9.53 -26.76 8.41
C ASP A 249 9.45 -25.29 8.83
N LEU A 250 8.88 -24.48 7.94
CA LEU A 250 8.62 -23.05 8.16
C LEU A 250 7.13 -22.80 8.35
N LYS A 251 6.79 -21.66 8.94
CA LYS A 251 5.40 -21.19 9.05
C LYS A 251 5.10 -20.13 8.00
N LEU A 252 4.87 -20.58 6.77
CA LEU A 252 4.58 -19.69 5.66
C LEU A 252 3.08 -19.37 5.63
N SER A 253 2.76 -18.10 5.56
CA SER A 253 1.45 -17.56 5.23
C SER A 253 1.55 -16.83 3.90
N PHE A 254 0.44 -16.77 3.16
CA PHE A 254 0.43 -16.20 1.82
C PHE A 254 -0.63 -15.11 1.71
N ASN A 255 -0.23 -13.96 1.19
CA ASN A 255 -1.12 -12.99 0.59
C ASN A 255 -1.00 -13.11 -0.92
N VAL A 256 -2.08 -13.47 -1.60
CA VAL A 256 -2.11 -13.59 -3.05
C VAL A 256 -2.81 -12.37 -3.63
N SER A 257 -2.11 -11.64 -4.47
CA SER A 257 -2.68 -10.50 -5.17
C SER A 257 -3.42 -10.98 -6.43
N ILE A 258 -4.74 -10.79 -6.46
CA ILE A 258 -5.65 -11.28 -7.50
C ILE A 258 -6.71 -10.20 -7.77
N ASP A 259 -6.69 -9.59 -8.95
CA ASP A 259 -7.51 -8.41 -9.23
C ASP A 259 -8.70 -8.68 -10.16
N SER A 260 -8.89 -9.93 -10.59
CA SER A 260 -10.07 -10.37 -11.34
C SER A 260 -10.23 -11.89 -11.19
N LEU A 261 -11.46 -12.37 -11.17
CA LEU A 261 -11.83 -13.79 -11.30
C LEU A 261 -12.35 -14.11 -12.70
N ASP A 262 -12.48 -13.10 -13.56
CA ASP A 262 -12.62 -13.22 -15.01
C ASP A 262 -11.25 -13.25 -15.69
N GLY A 263 -11.00 -14.26 -16.52
CA GLY A 263 -9.69 -14.47 -17.15
C GLY A 263 -9.29 -13.38 -18.15
N GLU A 264 -10.25 -12.79 -18.85
CA GLU A 264 -9.99 -11.72 -19.82
C GLU A 264 -9.61 -10.44 -19.06
N ILE A 265 -10.44 -10.00 -18.12
CA ILE A 265 -10.17 -8.81 -17.29
C ILE A 265 -8.87 -9.01 -16.49
N TYR A 266 -8.61 -10.22 -15.98
CA TYR A 266 -7.37 -10.54 -15.27
C TYR A 266 -6.14 -10.30 -16.13
N SER A 267 -6.16 -10.77 -17.38
CA SER A 267 -5.05 -10.58 -18.33
C SER A 267 -4.85 -9.12 -18.74
N GLN A 268 -5.93 -8.33 -18.78
CA GLN A 268 -5.88 -6.89 -19.05
C GLN A 268 -5.25 -6.12 -17.87
N ILE A 269 -5.62 -6.46 -16.63
CA ILE A 269 -5.06 -5.83 -15.43
C ILE A 269 -3.61 -6.29 -15.20
N ARG A 270 -3.38 -7.60 -15.22
CA ARG A 270 -2.12 -8.27 -14.92
C ARG A 270 -1.52 -8.80 -16.22
N LYS A 271 -0.92 -7.90 -17.00
CA LYS A 271 -0.25 -8.27 -18.25
C LYS A 271 0.81 -9.36 -18.04
N ASN A 272 0.84 -10.32 -18.95
CA ASN A 272 1.65 -11.56 -18.93
C ASN A 272 1.20 -12.60 -17.87
N ALA A 273 0.05 -12.42 -17.23
CA ALA A 273 -0.47 -13.36 -16.24
C ALA A 273 -1.52 -14.33 -16.85
N SER A 274 -1.71 -15.47 -16.19
CA SER A 274 -2.77 -16.45 -16.42
C SER A 274 -3.57 -16.66 -15.14
N LEU A 275 -4.88 -16.42 -15.21
CA LEU A 275 -5.76 -16.67 -14.05
C LEU A 275 -5.77 -18.16 -13.68
N GLU A 276 -5.76 -19.05 -14.66
CA GLU A 276 -5.69 -20.50 -14.45
C GLU A 276 -4.45 -20.87 -13.63
N THR A 277 -3.27 -20.41 -14.05
CA THR A 277 -2.02 -20.63 -13.32
C THR A 277 -2.08 -20.06 -11.90
N ALA A 278 -2.65 -18.86 -11.73
CA ALA A 278 -2.82 -18.26 -10.41
C ALA A 278 -3.72 -19.13 -9.50
N LEU A 279 -4.84 -19.64 -10.03
CA LEU A 279 -5.77 -20.50 -9.28
C LEU A 279 -5.14 -21.84 -8.91
N GLU A 280 -4.38 -22.48 -9.81
CA GLU A 280 -3.64 -23.72 -9.52
C GLU A 280 -2.62 -23.54 -8.38
N ASN A 281 -1.90 -22.42 -8.39
CA ASN A 281 -0.94 -22.09 -7.34
C ASN A 281 -1.63 -21.71 -6.03
N ILE A 282 -2.77 -21.00 -6.08
CA ILE A 282 -3.62 -20.72 -4.91
C ILE A 282 -4.09 -22.03 -4.25
N GLU A 283 -4.51 -23.03 -5.03
CA GLU A 283 -4.88 -24.36 -4.49
C GLU A 283 -3.71 -25.01 -3.74
N THR A 284 -2.49 -24.86 -4.26
CA THR A 284 -1.27 -25.39 -3.62
C THR A 284 -0.98 -24.65 -2.31
N PHE A 285 -1.04 -23.31 -2.30
CA PHE A 285 -0.87 -22.51 -1.08
C PHE A 285 -1.98 -22.76 -0.06
N HIS A 286 -3.22 -22.96 -0.50
CA HIS A 286 -4.34 -23.31 0.37
C HIS A 286 -4.11 -24.65 1.08
N LYS A 287 -3.74 -25.70 0.33
CA LYS A 287 -3.41 -27.02 0.91
C LYS A 287 -2.28 -26.91 1.94
N TYR A 288 -1.21 -26.19 1.60
CA TYR A 288 -0.09 -25.96 2.51
C TYR A 288 -0.54 -25.24 3.79
N THR A 289 -1.28 -24.13 3.67
CA THR A 289 -1.69 -23.32 4.83
C THR A 289 -2.64 -24.08 5.76
N GLN A 290 -3.52 -24.93 5.21
CA GLN A 290 -4.35 -25.83 6.00
C GLN A 290 -3.51 -26.86 6.76
N GLN A 291 -2.54 -27.49 6.09
CA GLN A 291 -1.65 -28.47 6.70
C GLN A 291 -0.80 -27.86 7.82
N LYS A 292 -0.20 -26.70 7.58
CA LYS A 292 0.69 -26.01 8.54
C LYS A 292 -0.07 -25.13 9.54
N LYS A 293 -1.38 -24.98 9.40
CA LYS A 293 -2.26 -24.12 10.23
C LYS A 293 -1.81 -22.66 10.23
N THR A 294 -1.40 -22.17 9.07
CA THR A 294 -1.03 -20.78 8.77
C THR A 294 -2.16 -20.09 8.00
N SER A 295 -1.96 -18.86 7.49
CA SER A 295 -3.03 -18.09 6.85
C SER A 295 -2.85 -17.91 5.35
N LEU A 296 -3.98 -17.88 4.64
CA LEU A 296 -4.11 -17.43 3.26
C LEU A 296 -4.97 -16.15 3.24
N GLY A 297 -4.59 -15.17 2.42
CA GLY A 297 -5.32 -13.94 2.21
C GLY A 297 -5.30 -13.52 0.74
N PHE A 298 -6.35 -12.82 0.32
CA PHE A 298 -6.44 -12.23 -1.01
C PHE A 298 -6.36 -10.71 -0.94
N LEU A 299 -5.47 -10.15 -1.76
CA LEU A 299 -5.32 -8.71 -1.95
C LEU A 299 -5.90 -8.36 -3.31
N VAL A 300 -6.89 -7.46 -3.33
CA VAL A 300 -7.60 -7.05 -4.53
C VAL A 300 -7.47 -5.54 -4.66
N CYS A 301 -7.00 -5.04 -5.79
CA CYS A 301 -7.03 -3.61 -6.10
C CYS A 301 -8.35 -3.26 -6.79
N PRO A 302 -9.25 -2.46 -6.17
CA PRO A 302 -10.42 -1.92 -6.87
C PRO A 302 -9.98 -0.94 -7.96
N LEU A 303 -10.30 -1.29 -9.20
CA LEU A 303 -9.99 -0.56 -10.42
C LEU A 303 -11.30 -0.30 -11.18
N GLN A 304 -11.31 0.70 -12.06
CA GLN A 304 -12.50 0.97 -12.88
C GLN A 304 -12.95 -0.26 -13.68
N ILE A 305 -12.00 -1.04 -14.21
CA ILE A 305 -12.29 -2.21 -15.06
C ILE A 305 -12.88 -3.41 -14.30
N ASN A 306 -12.58 -3.60 -13.01
CA ASN A 306 -13.08 -4.73 -12.21
C ASN A 306 -14.19 -4.32 -11.21
N ALA A 307 -14.63 -3.05 -11.24
CA ALA A 307 -15.48 -2.47 -10.21
C ALA A 307 -16.77 -3.28 -9.94
N PHE A 308 -17.37 -3.82 -11.01
CA PHE A 308 -18.61 -4.58 -10.93
C PHE A 308 -18.41 -6.01 -10.40
N GLU A 309 -17.19 -6.53 -10.45
CA GLU A 309 -16.81 -7.88 -10.04
C GLU A 309 -16.41 -7.96 -8.55
N LEU A 310 -16.11 -6.83 -7.91
CA LEU A 310 -15.62 -6.77 -6.53
C LEU A 310 -16.43 -7.61 -5.51
N PRO A 311 -17.77 -7.75 -5.58
CA PRO A 311 -18.54 -8.62 -4.69
C PRO A 311 -18.15 -10.11 -4.78
N ASN A 312 -17.74 -10.59 -5.95
CA ASN A 312 -17.43 -12.00 -6.19
C ASN A 312 -16.24 -12.47 -5.36
N PHE A 313 -15.35 -11.55 -4.97
CA PHE A 313 -14.22 -11.87 -4.09
C PHE A 313 -14.63 -12.25 -2.68
N VAL A 314 -15.84 -11.89 -2.23
CA VAL A 314 -16.37 -12.32 -0.92
C VAL A 314 -16.56 -13.83 -0.91
N ASP A 315 -17.28 -14.36 -1.90
CA ASP A 315 -17.51 -15.80 -2.03
C ASP A 315 -16.21 -16.54 -2.32
N PHE A 316 -15.33 -15.96 -3.14
CA PHE A 316 -14.01 -16.52 -3.41
C PHE A 316 -13.16 -16.64 -2.14
N ALA A 317 -13.07 -15.59 -1.33
CA ALA A 317 -12.32 -15.64 -0.07
C ALA A 317 -12.92 -16.66 0.92
N ASN A 318 -14.24 -16.69 1.02
CA ASN A 318 -14.97 -17.64 1.85
C ASN A 318 -14.73 -19.10 1.42
N LYS A 319 -14.70 -19.39 0.11
CA LYS A 319 -14.38 -20.73 -0.45
C LYS A 319 -13.05 -21.26 0.08
N TYR A 320 -12.03 -20.41 0.17
CA TYR A 320 -10.69 -20.78 0.64
C TYR A 320 -10.48 -20.60 2.14
N ASN A 321 -11.51 -20.20 2.89
CA ASN A 321 -11.39 -19.80 4.29
C ASN A 321 -10.27 -18.77 4.50
N ALA A 322 -10.13 -17.84 3.55
CA ALA A 322 -9.05 -16.85 3.45
C ALA A 322 -9.52 -15.47 3.93
N SER A 323 -8.57 -14.61 4.29
CA SER A 323 -8.86 -13.19 4.49
C SER A 323 -9.03 -12.47 3.15
N LEU A 324 -9.71 -11.33 3.16
CA LEU A 324 -9.89 -10.47 1.98
C LEU A 324 -9.53 -9.04 2.33
N SER A 325 -8.71 -8.39 1.50
CA SER A 325 -8.38 -6.98 1.63
C SER A 325 -8.47 -6.27 0.30
N TYR A 326 -9.22 -5.17 0.26
CA TYR A 326 -9.27 -4.28 -0.89
C TYR A 326 -8.23 -3.17 -0.71
N HIS A 327 -7.24 -3.12 -1.60
CA HIS A 327 -6.14 -2.16 -1.58
C HIS A 327 -6.44 -1.00 -2.52
N VAL A 328 -6.61 0.18 -1.94
CA VAL A 328 -7.01 1.38 -2.68
C VAL A 328 -5.95 1.78 -3.70
N VAL A 329 -6.38 1.96 -4.95
CA VAL A 329 -5.56 2.51 -6.01
C VAL A 329 -5.70 4.02 -6.00
N PHE A 330 -4.67 4.71 -5.50
CA PHE A 330 -4.58 6.17 -5.61
C PHE A 330 -3.97 6.62 -6.92
N LYS A 331 -2.97 5.86 -7.39
CA LYS A 331 -2.28 6.10 -8.64
C LYS A 331 -2.07 4.77 -9.38
N PRO A 332 -2.12 4.78 -10.71
CA PRO A 332 -2.43 5.92 -11.57
C PRO A 332 -3.94 6.27 -11.52
N ALA A 333 -4.28 7.56 -11.49
CA ALA A 333 -5.63 8.00 -11.16
C ALA A 333 -6.66 7.60 -12.23
N HIS A 334 -6.28 7.49 -13.51
CA HIS A 334 -7.20 7.03 -14.57
C HIS A 334 -7.72 5.60 -14.38
N LEU A 335 -7.08 4.80 -13.51
CA LEU A 335 -7.55 3.47 -13.16
C LEU A 335 -8.33 3.46 -11.84
N ALA A 336 -8.25 4.53 -11.07
CA ALA A 336 -8.82 4.61 -9.73
C ALA A 336 -10.32 4.89 -9.77
N LEU A 337 -11.07 4.32 -8.82
CA LEU A 337 -12.52 4.54 -8.75
C LEU A 337 -12.89 5.96 -8.31
N TRP A 338 -12.07 6.59 -7.46
CA TRP A 338 -12.38 7.91 -6.91
C TRP A 338 -12.38 9.05 -7.95
N THR A 339 -11.80 8.82 -9.14
CA THR A 339 -11.82 9.79 -10.24
C THR A 339 -13.08 9.73 -11.08
N LEU A 340 -13.92 8.70 -10.94
CA LEU A 340 -15.12 8.56 -11.75
C LEU A 340 -16.13 9.70 -11.46
N PRO A 341 -16.97 10.07 -12.45
CA PRO A 341 -18.15 10.91 -12.22
C PRO A 341 -19.09 10.28 -11.21
N SER A 342 -19.87 11.10 -10.51
CA SER A 342 -20.80 10.66 -9.47
C SER A 342 -21.80 9.63 -9.98
N GLU A 343 -22.30 9.80 -11.22
CA GLU A 343 -23.21 8.86 -11.87
C GLU A 343 -22.61 7.44 -12.00
N GLU A 344 -21.33 7.35 -12.38
CA GLU A 344 -20.64 6.06 -12.53
C GLU A 344 -20.31 5.43 -11.17
N ILE A 345 -19.89 6.24 -10.19
CA ILE A 345 -19.70 5.76 -8.82
C ILE A 345 -21.02 5.25 -8.22
N GLU A 346 -22.14 5.92 -8.49
CA GLU A 346 -23.47 5.49 -8.03
C GLU A 346 -23.85 4.13 -8.62
N LYS A 347 -23.60 3.89 -9.91
CA LYS A 347 -23.83 2.58 -10.56
C LYS A 347 -23.02 1.47 -9.88
N ILE A 348 -21.74 1.75 -9.58
CA ILE A 348 -20.87 0.80 -8.88
C ILE A 348 -21.39 0.55 -7.47
N LEU A 349 -21.71 1.60 -6.70
CA LEU A 349 -22.21 1.51 -5.34
C LEU A 349 -23.48 0.64 -5.27
N LYS A 350 -24.47 0.91 -6.14
CA LYS A 350 -25.70 0.10 -6.25
C LYS A 350 -25.41 -1.37 -6.59
N ASN A 351 -24.41 -1.63 -7.44
CA ASN A 351 -23.98 -3.00 -7.73
C ASN A 351 -23.36 -3.70 -6.52
N LEU A 352 -22.64 -2.98 -5.66
CA LEU A 352 -22.09 -3.57 -4.43
C LEU A 352 -23.20 -3.83 -3.40
N GLU A 353 -24.08 -2.86 -3.18
CA GLU A 353 -25.14 -2.92 -2.17
C GLU A 353 -26.22 -3.97 -2.47
N ARG A 354 -26.43 -4.34 -3.73
CA ARG A 354 -27.40 -5.41 -4.08
C ARG A 354 -26.98 -6.79 -3.58
N HIS A 355 -25.70 -6.99 -3.25
CA HIS A 355 -25.18 -8.27 -2.77
C HIS A 355 -25.29 -8.36 -1.24
N ASN A 356 -26.09 -9.33 -0.77
CA ASN A 356 -26.32 -9.56 0.65
C ASN A 356 -25.55 -10.79 1.14
N PHE A 357 -24.42 -10.56 1.79
CA PHE A 357 -23.61 -11.62 2.39
C PHE A 357 -23.94 -11.80 3.88
N LYS A 358 -23.82 -13.02 4.39
CA LYS A 358 -23.98 -13.35 5.81
C LYS A 358 -22.71 -13.97 6.35
N ALA A 359 -22.23 -13.45 7.47
CA ALA A 359 -21.16 -14.10 8.22
C ALA A 359 -21.71 -15.32 8.96
N TYR A 360 -20.95 -16.42 8.94
CA TYR A 360 -21.30 -17.68 9.61
C TYR A 360 -20.16 -18.20 10.50
N ASP A 361 -18.98 -17.56 10.42
CA ASP A 361 -17.83 -17.82 11.27
C ASP A 361 -16.95 -16.56 11.40
N PHE A 362 -15.81 -16.70 12.08
CA PHE A 362 -14.88 -15.59 12.28
C PHE A 362 -14.26 -15.07 10.98
N ASN A 363 -13.96 -15.95 10.02
CA ASN A 363 -13.27 -15.56 8.79
C ASN A 363 -14.21 -14.85 7.83
N SER A 364 -15.42 -15.39 7.63
CA SER A 364 -16.50 -14.72 6.89
C SER A 364 -16.88 -13.38 7.52
N THR A 365 -16.75 -13.22 8.85
CA THR A 365 -16.89 -11.91 9.51
C THR A 365 -15.80 -10.93 9.08
N ILE A 366 -14.54 -11.36 9.01
CA ILE A 366 -13.43 -10.50 8.54
C ILE A 366 -13.63 -10.11 7.07
N VAL A 367 -13.98 -11.07 6.22
CA VAL A 367 -14.26 -10.85 4.79
C VAL A 367 -15.39 -9.85 4.62
N LEU A 368 -16.52 -10.06 5.31
CA LEU A 368 -17.68 -9.14 5.26
C LEU A 368 -17.32 -7.74 5.76
N ASN A 369 -16.53 -7.63 6.83
CA ASN A 369 -16.06 -6.34 7.31
C ASN A 369 -15.18 -5.63 6.29
N SER A 370 -14.36 -6.36 5.53
CA SER A 370 -13.54 -5.81 4.45
C SER A 370 -14.41 -5.28 3.31
N TYR A 371 -15.40 -6.07 2.89
CA TYR A 371 -16.37 -5.70 1.86
C TYR A 371 -17.21 -4.48 2.24
N ASN A 372 -17.75 -4.42 3.46
CA ASN A 372 -18.48 -3.26 3.96
C ASN A 372 -17.57 -2.02 4.05
N SER A 373 -16.27 -2.20 4.33
CA SER A 373 -15.31 -1.08 4.32
C SER A 373 -15.12 -0.52 2.92
N LEU A 374 -15.11 -1.38 1.90
CA LEU A 374 -15.06 -0.96 0.50
C LEU A 374 -16.32 -0.18 0.10
N ILE A 375 -17.52 -0.66 0.47
CA ILE A 375 -18.79 0.05 0.21
C ILE A 375 -18.74 1.46 0.80
N ASN A 376 -18.42 1.58 2.10
CA ASN A 376 -18.36 2.88 2.77
C ASN A 376 -17.31 3.83 2.14
N LEU A 377 -16.19 3.27 1.68
CA LEU A 377 -15.16 4.06 0.99
C LEU A 377 -15.68 4.60 -0.35
N ILE A 378 -16.37 3.76 -1.12
CA ILE A 378 -16.96 4.15 -2.41
C ILE A 378 -18.10 5.16 -2.20
N GLU A 379 -18.90 5.02 -1.14
CA GLU A 379 -19.90 6.01 -0.75
C GLU A 379 -19.26 7.38 -0.42
N SER A 380 -18.12 7.39 0.29
CA SER A 380 -17.34 8.62 0.52
C SER A 380 -16.88 9.24 -0.81
N TRP A 381 -16.40 8.43 -1.74
CA TRP A 381 -16.00 8.91 -3.07
C TRP A 381 -17.17 9.43 -3.89
N TYR A 382 -18.36 8.83 -3.77
CA TYR A 382 -19.59 9.33 -4.39
C TYR A 382 -19.94 10.73 -3.87
N LYS A 383 -19.96 10.91 -2.54
CA LYS A 383 -20.19 12.23 -1.91
C LYS A 383 -19.16 13.27 -2.37
N LYS A 384 -17.89 12.88 -2.44
CA LYS A 384 -16.81 13.73 -2.98
C LYS A 384 -17.04 14.07 -4.44
N ALA A 385 -17.43 13.12 -5.29
CA ALA A 385 -17.68 13.36 -6.71
C ALA A 385 -18.82 14.36 -6.93
N ILE A 386 -19.96 14.22 -6.22
CA ILE A 386 -21.05 15.22 -6.25
C ILE A 386 -20.53 16.62 -5.89
N LEU A 387 -19.69 16.69 -4.85
CA LEU A 387 -19.12 17.96 -4.43
C LEU A 387 -18.21 18.56 -5.50
N ARG A 388 -17.32 17.75 -6.11
CA ARG A 388 -16.45 18.20 -7.22
C ARG A 388 -17.28 18.77 -8.37
N GLU A 389 -18.37 18.09 -8.70
CA GLU A 389 -19.28 18.49 -9.79
C GLU A 389 -20.10 19.74 -9.45
N LYS A 390 -20.47 19.93 -8.18
CA LYS A 390 -21.22 21.10 -7.69
C LYS A 390 -20.34 22.33 -7.47
N GLU A 391 -19.13 22.16 -6.93
CA GLU A 391 -18.22 23.23 -6.52
C GLU A 391 -17.31 23.70 -7.66
N GLY A 392 -17.86 24.00 -8.84
CA GLY A 392 -17.09 24.61 -9.95
C GLY A 392 -16.25 25.85 -9.59
N ASN A 393 -16.36 26.40 -8.37
CA ASN A 393 -15.61 27.53 -7.82
C ASN A 393 -14.12 27.29 -7.48
N GLU A 394 -13.63 26.05 -7.30
CA GLU A 394 -12.16 25.83 -7.26
C GLU A 394 -11.52 25.82 -8.66
N ILE A 395 -12.33 25.67 -9.71
CA ILE A 395 -11.85 25.67 -11.10
C ILE A 395 -11.31 27.05 -11.47
N GLU A 396 -11.86 28.17 -10.97
CA GLU A 396 -11.30 29.49 -11.26
C GLU A 396 -9.88 29.65 -10.71
N LYS A 397 -9.63 29.18 -9.48
CA LYS A 397 -8.30 29.20 -8.88
C LYS A 397 -7.34 28.26 -9.61
N ILE A 398 -7.80 27.05 -9.94
CA ILE A 398 -7.02 26.07 -10.69
C ILE A 398 -6.71 26.60 -12.09
N ASN A 399 -7.68 27.23 -12.77
CA ASN A 399 -7.51 27.85 -14.08
C ASN A 399 -6.48 28.97 -14.01
N LEU A 400 -6.50 29.80 -12.97
CA LEU A 400 -5.48 30.83 -12.78
C LEU A 400 -4.07 30.22 -12.62
N GLU A 401 -3.94 29.10 -11.91
CA GLU A 401 -2.68 28.38 -11.77
C GLU A 401 -2.25 27.71 -13.09
N ILE A 402 -3.21 27.17 -13.86
CA ILE A 402 -3.00 26.60 -15.20
C ILE A 402 -2.49 27.66 -16.17
N GLU A 403 -3.10 28.85 -16.21
CA GLU A 403 -2.67 29.93 -17.13
C GLU A 403 -1.25 30.38 -16.82
N LYS A 404 -0.90 30.56 -15.53
CA LYS A 404 0.48 30.86 -15.12
C LYS A 404 1.45 29.75 -15.53
N ALA A 405 1.03 28.50 -15.45
CA ALA A 405 1.85 27.37 -15.85
C ALA A 405 2.03 27.28 -17.37
N LYS A 406 0.99 27.58 -18.17
CA LYS A 406 1.09 27.69 -19.63
C LYS A 406 2.09 28.76 -20.03
N GLU A 407 2.00 29.95 -19.44
CA GLU A 407 2.95 31.05 -19.68
C GLU A 407 4.39 30.63 -19.37
N LYS A 408 4.62 30.05 -18.19
CA LYS A 408 5.95 29.56 -17.77
C LYS A 408 6.47 28.48 -18.71
N PHE A 409 5.63 27.54 -19.12
CA PHE A 409 5.99 26.48 -20.07
C PHE A 409 6.39 27.07 -21.43
N THR A 410 5.60 27.98 -21.99
CA THR A 410 5.89 28.66 -23.26
C THR A 410 7.20 29.44 -23.21
N LEU A 411 7.44 30.19 -22.12
CA LEU A 411 8.69 30.92 -21.92
C LEU A 411 9.91 29.98 -21.81
N THR A 412 9.75 28.84 -21.13
CA THR A 412 10.83 27.87 -20.91
C THR A 412 11.25 27.18 -22.21
N ILE A 413 10.28 26.77 -23.05
CA ILE A 413 10.56 26.11 -24.32
C ILE A 413 11.09 27.10 -25.37
N GLY A 414 10.37 28.21 -25.60
CA GLY A 414 10.71 29.21 -26.63
C GLY A 414 10.62 28.71 -28.09
N ASP A 415 10.29 27.44 -28.34
CA ASP A 415 10.07 26.83 -29.65
C ASP A 415 8.56 26.66 -29.93
N LYS A 416 8.06 27.35 -30.95
CA LYS A 416 6.65 27.31 -31.36
C LYS A 416 6.18 25.92 -31.81
N THR A 417 7.04 25.15 -32.47
CA THR A 417 6.70 23.82 -32.99
C THR A 417 6.43 22.85 -31.86
N LEU A 418 7.25 22.91 -30.81
CA LEU A 418 7.07 22.06 -29.62
C LEU A 418 5.88 22.46 -28.77
N ILE A 419 5.58 23.76 -28.69
CA ILE A 419 4.36 24.25 -28.03
C ILE A 419 3.12 23.71 -28.73
N GLU A 420 3.05 23.76 -30.06
CA GLU A 420 1.93 23.22 -30.82
C GLU A 420 1.87 21.69 -30.74
N LYS A 421 3.02 21.00 -30.76
CA LYS A 421 3.08 19.55 -30.52
C LYS A 421 2.52 19.20 -29.14
N ALA A 422 2.86 19.93 -28.09
CA ALA A 422 2.33 19.70 -26.74
C ALA A 422 0.81 19.87 -26.69
N LYS A 423 0.26 20.93 -27.30
CA LYS A 423 -1.20 21.14 -27.39
C LYS A 423 -1.89 19.99 -28.12
N TYR A 424 -1.35 19.58 -29.27
CA TYR A 424 -1.86 18.45 -30.04
C TYR A 424 -1.86 17.15 -29.22
N LEU A 425 -0.77 16.85 -28.54
CA LEU A 425 -0.66 15.65 -27.71
C LEU A 425 -1.60 15.67 -26.50
N ILE A 426 -1.77 16.83 -25.85
CA ILE A 426 -2.74 17.00 -24.76
C ILE A 426 -4.16 16.70 -25.25
N GLN A 427 -4.54 17.18 -26.43
CA GLN A 427 -5.86 16.88 -27.02
C GLN A 427 -6.04 15.38 -27.31
N LYS A 428 -4.96 14.68 -27.71
CA LYS A 428 -4.96 13.24 -27.96
C LYS A 428 -4.97 12.37 -26.69
N THR A 429 -4.97 12.97 -25.50
CA THR A 429 -5.09 12.21 -24.25
C THR A 429 -6.50 11.70 -23.98
N ASP A 430 -7.53 12.21 -24.68
CA ASP A 430 -8.95 11.93 -24.41
C ASP A 430 -9.41 12.27 -22.98
N ILE A 431 -8.63 13.07 -22.25
CA ILE A 431 -8.99 13.54 -20.91
C ILE A 431 -10.07 14.61 -21.03
N LYS A 432 -11.25 14.31 -20.49
CA LYS A 432 -12.40 15.22 -20.53
C LYS A 432 -12.34 16.32 -19.46
N GLU A 433 -11.81 15.99 -18.28
CA GLU A 433 -11.82 16.91 -17.13
C GLU A 433 -10.49 17.64 -17.00
N LEU A 434 -10.49 18.97 -17.25
CA LEU A 434 -9.33 19.85 -17.06
C LEU A 434 -8.02 19.28 -17.65
N PRO A 435 -7.96 18.91 -18.94
CA PRO A 435 -6.74 18.37 -19.56
C PRO A 435 -5.54 19.30 -19.40
N GLU A 436 -5.77 20.59 -19.23
CA GLU A 436 -4.76 21.62 -19.07
C GLU A 436 -4.01 21.56 -17.73
N LEU A 437 -4.47 20.78 -16.74
CA LEU A 437 -3.70 20.49 -15.52
C LEU A 437 -2.29 19.94 -15.81
N ILE A 438 -2.10 19.31 -16.99
CA ILE A 438 -0.81 18.83 -17.48
C ILE A 438 0.24 19.95 -17.51
N TYR A 439 -0.18 21.19 -17.80
CA TYR A 439 0.74 22.32 -17.82
C TYR A 439 1.37 22.61 -16.45
N LEU A 440 0.69 22.33 -15.34
CA LEU A 440 1.27 22.47 -14.00
C LEU A 440 2.52 21.58 -13.84
N SER A 441 2.48 20.37 -14.39
CA SER A 441 3.62 19.46 -14.40
C SER A 441 4.69 19.87 -15.40
N LEU A 442 4.31 20.23 -16.63
CA LEU A 442 5.26 20.65 -17.66
C LEU A 442 6.01 21.92 -17.28
N ALA A 443 5.35 22.86 -16.61
CA ALA A 443 5.93 24.12 -16.14
C ALA A 443 6.99 23.95 -15.03
N ASN A 444 7.07 22.76 -14.43
CA ASN A 444 8.10 22.41 -13.44
C ASN A 444 9.31 21.71 -14.06
N LYS A 445 9.32 21.48 -15.39
CA LYS A 445 10.44 20.88 -16.11
C LYS A 445 11.37 21.94 -16.68
N THR A 446 12.65 21.59 -16.77
CA THR A 446 13.69 22.36 -17.45
C THR A 446 13.51 22.27 -18.97
N LYS A 447 14.13 23.21 -19.69
CA LYS A 447 14.12 23.20 -21.16
C LYS A 447 14.71 21.89 -21.72
N GLU A 448 15.82 21.43 -21.16
CA GLU A 448 16.50 20.20 -21.58
C GLU A 448 15.63 18.95 -21.39
N GLU A 449 14.94 18.82 -20.25
CA GLU A 449 14.00 17.73 -20.00
C GLU A 449 12.84 17.72 -21.01
N LEU A 450 12.29 18.90 -21.31
CA LEU A 450 11.18 19.03 -22.26
C LEU A 450 11.64 18.66 -23.69
N MET A 451 12.76 19.21 -24.15
CA MET A 451 13.33 18.91 -25.46
C MET A 451 13.62 17.41 -25.59
N SER A 452 14.33 16.84 -24.61
CA SER A 452 14.65 15.41 -24.57
C SER A 452 13.39 14.56 -24.59
N GLY A 453 12.37 14.93 -23.81
CA GLY A 453 11.09 14.23 -23.78
C GLY A 453 10.39 14.20 -25.14
N PHE A 454 10.23 15.36 -25.79
CA PHE A 454 9.52 15.42 -27.08
C PHE A 454 10.27 14.76 -28.24
N SER A 455 11.59 14.57 -28.13
CA SER A 455 12.43 13.94 -29.15
C SER A 455 12.59 12.42 -28.95
N ASN A 456 12.66 11.94 -27.71
CA ASN A 456 13.02 10.56 -27.42
C ASN A 456 11.82 9.62 -27.24
N PHE A 457 10.61 10.15 -27.05
CA PHE A 457 9.41 9.35 -26.89
C PHE A 457 8.52 9.42 -28.15
N SER A 458 7.95 8.28 -28.50
CA SER A 458 6.90 8.18 -29.51
C SER A 458 5.62 8.94 -29.07
N GLU A 459 4.73 9.20 -30.03
CA GLU A 459 3.46 9.88 -29.76
C GLU A 459 2.61 9.17 -28.70
N SER A 460 2.50 7.83 -28.78
CA SER A 460 1.74 7.04 -27.81
C SER A 460 2.35 7.09 -26.41
N GLU A 461 3.68 7.03 -26.29
CA GLU A 461 4.38 7.15 -25.01
C GLU A 461 4.21 8.55 -24.40
N LEU A 462 4.25 9.60 -25.22
CA LEU A 462 4.01 10.96 -24.76
C LEU A 462 2.58 11.14 -24.26
N ILE A 463 1.58 10.64 -25.00
CA ILE A 463 0.18 10.67 -24.56
C ILE A 463 0.04 10.00 -23.19
N GLU A 464 0.66 8.85 -22.97
CA GLU A 464 0.60 8.15 -21.69
C GLU A 464 1.30 8.92 -20.55
N LYS A 465 2.45 9.52 -20.83
CA LYS A 465 3.14 10.40 -19.85
C LYS A 465 2.30 11.63 -19.49
N LEU A 466 1.67 12.26 -20.48
CA LEU A 466 0.81 13.42 -20.27
C LEU A 466 -0.44 13.05 -19.46
N LYS A 467 -1.04 11.87 -19.71
CA LYS A 467 -2.09 11.30 -18.84
C LYS A 467 -1.62 11.15 -17.40
N ASN A 468 -0.41 10.64 -17.17
CA ASN A 468 0.14 10.51 -15.82
C ASN A 468 0.34 11.87 -15.14
N TYR A 469 0.88 12.88 -15.84
CA TYR A 469 1.03 14.24 -15.31
C TYR A 469 -0.29 14.88 -14.91
N HIS A 470 -1.32 14.74 -15.76
CA HIS A 470 -2.68 15.18 -15.43
C HIS A 470 -3.15 14.56 -14.13
N GLN A 471 -3.01 13.24 -14.00
CA GLN A 471 -3.50 12.47 -12.86
C GLN A 471 -2.82 12.84 -11.55
N GLU A 472 -1.51 13.13 -11.57
CA GLU A 472 -0.80 13.59 -10.38
C GLU A 472 -1.35 14.91 -9.87
N CYS A 473 -1.51 15.88 -10.77
CA CYS A 473 -2.11 17.17 -10.44
C CYS A 473 -3.57 17.00 -9.99
N TYR A 474 -4.38 16.24 -10.73
CA TYR A 474 -5.78 16.02 -10.41
C TYR A 474 -5.96 15.38 -9.03
N SER A 475 -5.17 14.35 -8.69
CA SER A 475 -5.21 13.73 -7.36
C SER A 475 -4.90 14.73 -6.24
N HIS A 476 -3.96 15.65 -6.46
CA HIS A 476 -3.58 16.65 -5.46
C HIS A 476 -4.73 17.59 -5.11
N TYR A 477 -5.42 18.14 -6.11
CA TYR A 477 -6.53 19.08 -5.89
C TYR A 477 -7.81 18.38 -5.40
N PHE A 478 -8.15 17.24 -6.00
CA PHE A 478 -9.51 16.72 -5.91
C PHE A 478 -9.67 15.55 -4.93
N TYR A 479 -8.62 14.75 -4.67
CA TYR A 479 -8.72 13.64 -3.72
C TYR A 479 -8.67 14.10 -2.26
N HIS A 480 -7.89 15.16 -1.97
CA HIS A 480 -7.62 15.65 -0.61
C HIS A 480 -8.63 16.67 -0.06
N LYS A 481 -9.82 16.83 -0.67
CA LYS A 481 -10.88 17.69 -0.13
C LYS A 481 -11.39 17.19 1.24
N LYS A 482 -11.83 18.12 2.09
CA LYS A 482 -12.21 17.97 3.52
C LYS A 482 -13.44 17.05 3.79
N PHE A 483 -13.43 15.81 3.29
CA PHE A 483 -14.36 14.75 3.69
C PHE A 483 -13.57 13.55 4.16
N SER A 484 -13.80 13.14 5.42
CA SER A 484 -13.21 11.94 6.02
C SER A 484 -13.80 10.68 5.40
N ASP A 485 -12.97 9.71 5.02
CA ASP A 485 -13.42 8.42 4.45
C ASP A 485 -13.93 7.42 5.53
N ASN A 486 -14.27 7.89 6.73
CA ASN A 486 -14.48 7.03 7.89
C ASN A 486 -15.95 6.88 8.31
N GLU A 487 -16.57 5.76 7.96
CA GLU A 487 -17.73 5.25 8.70
C GLU A 487 -17.41 4.01 9.56
N LYS A 488 -16.34 3.27 9.25
CA LYS A 488 -15.93 2.06 9.99
C LYS A 488 -15.53 2.31 11.46
N TYR A 489 -15.09 3.52 11.79
CA TYR A 489 -14.59 3.87 13.13
C TYR A 489 -15.61 4.63 14.00
N LEU A 490 -16.73 5.05 13.40
CA LEU A 490 -17.82 5.73 14.11
C LEU A 490 -18.88 4.74 14.62
N ASN A 491 -18.98 3.56 14.00
CA ASN A 491 -20.04 2.58 14.25
C ASN A 491 -19.64 1.39 15.15
N ASN A 492 -18.48 1.41 15.81
CA ASN A 492 -18.20 0.48 16.92
C ASN A 492 -18.84 1.00 18.23
N LYS A 493 -20.15 1.27 18.21
CA LYS A 493 -20.94 1.47 19.43
C LYS A 493 -21.32 0.14 20.03
#